data_AF-A0A164SR50-F1
#
_entry.id   AF-A0A164SR50-F1
#
_cell.length_a   1.000
_cell.length_b   1.000
_cell.length_c   1.000
_cell.angle_alpha   90.00
_cell.angle_beta   90.00
_cell.angle_gamma   90.00
#
_symmetry.space_group_name_H-M   'P 1'
#
loop_
_entity.id
_entity.type
_entity.pdbx_description
1 polymer ?
#
loop_
_entity_poly.entity_id
_entity_poly.type
_entity_poly.pdbx_seq_one_letter_code
_entity_poly.pdbx_strand_id
1 'polypeptide(L)'
;MENFLKKSKANLPQIQSYDSVCVILGNESCDLDSAVCALVFAFFLEHKKKFSSVHLPVLNIAKEDYCLKTEVVYFLKRFNISSDHLIFRDDICLDALKESGKLKLVLVDHNVLSNSDSNLDSSVVQIVDHHKQEHPFSEMVDMLIEPVGSCSTLVASLIFESAPEILDAVSASLLLGAIVVDVANFSATAKRATAKDEQIFRKLSQYVPNISKEILYKELQCAKEDVGNLKFEQLCQKDRKILEVGGIKLSICGFPFLCSTLLAKYPDITTKLQDFCNVSGYQGAVLMGISINHETDEVKRDLVIYSRLAWLKTRICREIEKGEPNLDLHAIKSNAEYVYYNQGNITATRKAVLPMLKVILSKPESSNNIFSHRGDRRTSVPNLHDESPPDGSSASNSGIDTPTNSCIDDDEEDRRSSPVAKLSEFNTGAVFANIESTKYVLFRRPGDELHAGERDPLTPENSFAESHFDQSYKKFVLNHMDSDAIEKKLRQENFFREADE
;
A
#
# COMPACT_ATOMS: atom_id res chain seq x y z
N MET A 1 -20.58 -9.81 -8.38
CA MET A 1 -19.71 -9.35 -7.28
C MET A 1 -20.35 -8.29 -6.35
N GLU A 2 -20.66 -7.07 -6.83
CA GLU A 2 -21.08 -5.94 -5.96
C GLU A 2 -22.27 -6.27 -5.03
N ASN A 3 -23.34 -6.89 -5.56
CA ASN A 3 -24.50 -7.30 -4.77
C ASN A 3 -24.14 -8.27 -3.64
N PHE A 4 -23.19 -9.17 -3.88
CA PHE A 4 -22.69 -10.08 -2.85
C PHE A 4 -21.99 -9.29 -1.74
N LEU A 5 -21.10 -8.35 -2.08
CA LEU A 5 -20.39 -7.53 -1.10
C LEU A 5 -21.35 -6.68 -0.26
N LYS A 6 -22.36 -6.04 -0.89
CA LYS A 6 -23.43 -5.32 -0.18
C LYS A 6 -24.15 -6.22 0.81
N LYS A 7 -24.53 -7.43 0.38
CA LYS A 7 -25.18 -8.43 1.25
C LYS A 7 -24.27 -8.85 2.40
N SER A 8 -23.00 -9.15 2.13
CA SER A 8 -22.03 -9.53 3.17
C SER A 8 -21.84 -8.42 4.19
N LYS A 9 -21.71 -7.16 3.77
CA LYS A 9 -21.63 -6.01 4.68
C LYS A 9 -22.91 -5.86 5.52
N ALA A 10 -24.07 -5.98 4.88
CA ALA A 10 -25.36 -5.92 5.54
C ALA A 10 -25.60 -7.07 6.54
N ASN A 11 -24.81 -8.15 6.49
CA ASN A 11 -24.88 -9.26 7.44
C ASN A 11 -24.12 -9.01 8.75
N LEU A 12 -23.24 -8.00 8.81
CA LEU A 12 -22.43 -7.73 9.99
C LEU A 12 -23.25 -7.41 11.26
N PRO A 13 -24.29 -6.55 11.22
CA PRO A 13 -25.05 -6.20 12.43
C PRO A 13 -25.73 -7.42 13.08
N GLN A 14 -26.17 -8.38 12.27
CA GLN A 14 -26.81 -9.62 12.71
C GLN A 14 -25.86 -10.82 12.69
N ILE A 15 -24.54 -10.61 12.68
CA ILE A 15 -23.56 -11.70 12.58
C ILE A 15 -23.75 -12.78 13.67
N GLN A 16 -24.26 -12.37 14.83
CA GLN A 16 -24.54 -13.26 15.96
C GLN A 16 -25.78 -14.14 15.78
N SER A 17 -26.68 -13.85 14.84
CA SER A 17 -27.85 -14.70 14.59
C SER A 17 -27.54 -15.94 13.76
N TYR A 18 -26.33 -16.03 13.18
CA TYR A 18 -25.92 -17.19 12.38
C TYR A 18 -25.31 -18.28 13.26
N ASP A 19 -25.59 -19.54 12.92
CA ASP A 19 -25.02 -20.71 13.61
C ASP A 19 -23.52 -20.90 13.33
N SER A 20 -23.08 -20.44 12.16
CA SER A 20 -21.70 -20.50 11.68
C SER A 20 -21.43 -19.29 10.80
N VAL A 21 -20.19 -18.81 10.74
CA VAL A 21 -19.75 -17.69 9.91
C VAL A 21 -18.40 -18.04 9.30
N CYS A 22 -18.32 -18.03 7.97
CA CYS A 22 -17.08 -18.22 7.24
C CYS A 22 -16.44 -16.85 6.95
N VAL A 23 -15.28 -16.59 7.56
CA VAL A 23 -14.47 -15.40 7.29
C VAL A 23 -13.36 -15.79 6.33
N ILE A 24 -13.22 -15.03 5.24
CA ILE A 24 -12.12 -15.19 4.28
C ILE A 24 -11.18 -14.01 4.53
N LEU A 25 -9.97 -14.32 5.01
CA LEU A 25 -9.01 -13.33 5.46
C LEU A 25 -7.77 -13.39 4.56
N GLY A 26 -7.37 -12.24 4.00
CA GLY A 26 -6.09 -12.06 3.33
C GLY A 26 -4.95 -11.73 4.31
N ASN A 27 -3.74 -11.53 3.81
CA ASN A 27 -2.61 -11.15 4.65
C ASN A 27 -2.70 -9.68 5.14
N GLU A 28 -1.95 -9.34 6.19
CA GLU A 28 -1.95 -7.99 6.80
C GLU A 28 -1.36 -6.89 5.90
N SER A 29 -0.63 -7.29 4.84
CA SER A 29 -0.17 -6.34 3.85
C SER A 29 -1.33 -5.80 3.01
N CYS A 30 -2.41 -6.57 2.87
CA CYS A 30 -3.59 -6.26 2.07
C CYS A 30 -3.20 -5.63 0.74
N ASP A 31 -2.24 -6.24 0.07
CA ASP A 31 -1.90 -5.93 -1.31
C ASP A 31 -3.03 -6.38 -2.25
N LEU A 32 -2.81 -6.18 -3.56
CA LEU A 32 -3.83 -6.45 -4.55
C LEU A 32 -4.24 -7.92 -4.56
N ASP A 33 -3.28 -8.84 -4.40
CA ASP A 33 -3.55 -10.27 -4.44
C ASP A 33 -4.39 -10.72 -3.25
N SER A 34 -3.97 -10.37 -2.04
CA SER A 34 -4.72 -10.66 -0.82
C SER A 34 -6.14 -10.11 -0.85
N ALA A 35 -6.31 -8.84 -1.29
CA ALA A 35 -7.62 -8.22 -1.35
C ALA A 35 -8.53 -8.90 -2.38
N VAL A 36 -8.01 -9.16 -3.60
CA VAL A 36 -8.77 -9.82 -4.67
C VAL A 36 -9.11 -11.26 -4.29
N CYS A 37 -8.15 -12.02 -3.76
CA CYS A 37 -8.36 -13.38 -3.30
C CYS A 37 -9.46 -13.44 -2.25
N ALA A 38 -9.45 -12.56 -1.24
CA ALA A 38 -10.47 -12.56 -0.20
C ALA A 38 -11.87 -12.32 -0.78
N LEU A 39 -12.01 -11.29 -1.62
CA LEU A 39 -13.29 -10.92 -2.23
C LEU A 39 -13.84 -11.99 -3.17
N VAL A 40 -13.00 -12.48 -4.09
CA VAL A 40 -13.43 -13.42 -5.13
C VAL A 40 -13.63 -14.82 -4.56
N PHE A 41 -12.79 -15.25 -3.62
CA PHE A 41 -12.94 -16.57 -2.99
C PHE A 41 -14.15 -16.61 -2.05
N ALA A 42 -14.45 -15.54 -1.31
CA ALA A 42 -15.68 -15.47 -0.53
C ALA A 42 -16.93 -15.57 -1.41
N PHE A 43 -16.91 -14.92 -2.59
CA PHE A 43 -18.01 -15.03 -3.56
C PHE A 43 -18.18 -16.46 -4.08
N PHE A 44 -17.08 -17.16 -4.36
CA PHE A 44 -17.09 -18.57 -4.73
C PHE A 44 -17.65 -19.48 -3.62
N LEU A 45 -17.20 -19.32 -2.38
CA LEU A 45 -17.65 -20.12 -1.25
C LEU A 45 -19.14 -19.87 -0.93
N GLU A 46 -19.61 -18.63 -1.06
CA GLU A 46 -21.03 -18.28 -0.93
C GLU A 46 -21.91 -18.98 -1.97
N HIS A 47 -21.45 -19.05 -3.23
CA HIS A 47 -22.15 -19.80 -4.28
C HIS A 47 -22.20 -21.30 -3.99
N LYS A 48 -21.09 -21.85 -3.48
CA LYS A 48 -20.99 -23.27 -3.11
C LYS A 48 -21.70 -23.61 -1.79
N LYS A 49 -22.07 -22.62 -0.97
CA LYS A 49 -22.57 -22.81 0.40
C LYS A 49 -21.64 -23.72 1.23
N LYS A 50 -20.32 -23.57 1.04
CA LYS A 50 -19.30 -24.39 1.70
C LYS A 50 -19.02 -23.82 3.10
N PHE A 51 -18.80 -24.67 4.11
CA PHE A 51 -18.48 -24.33 5.51
C PHE A 51 -19.54 -23.56 6.33
N SER A 52 -20.30 -22.64 5.72
CA SER A 52 -21.25 -21.78 6.43
C SER A 52 -22.39 -21.28 5.53
N SER A 53 -23.45 -20.76 6.15
CA SER A 53 -24.53 -20.02 5.49
C SER A 53 -24.15 -18.57 5.14
N VAL A 54 -23.10 -18.02 5.75
CA VAL A 54 -22.63 -16.65 5.54
C VAL A 54 -21.12 -16.60 5.33
N HIS A 55 -20.72 -15.85 4.30
CA HIS A 55 -19.33 -15.65 3.90
C HIS A 55 -18.97 -14.17 3.91
N LEU A 56 -17.93 -13.82 4.66
CA LEU A 56 -17.50 -12.45 4.87
C LEU A 56 -16.05 -12.30 4.36
N PRO A 57 -15.83 -11.64 3.21
CA PRO A 57 -14.49 -11.27 2.80
C PRO A 57 -13.99 -10.11 3.66
N VAL A 58 -12.89 -10.31 4.37
CA VAL A 58 -12.30 -9.31 5.26
C VAL A 58 -10.97 -8.84 4.69
N LEU A 59 -10.85 -7.53 4.45
CA LEU A 59 -9.57 -6.90 4.17
C LEU A 59 -8.83 -6.72 5.50
N ASN A 60 -7.67 -7.37 5.64
CA ASN A 60 -6.96 -7.50 6.91
C ASN A 60 -6.14 -6.24 7.28
N ILE A 61 -6.82 -5.09 7.28
CA ILE A 61 -6.32 -3.77 7.67
C ILE A 61 -7.46 -3.00 8.34
N ALA A 62 -7.12 -1.95 9.10
CA ALA A 62 -8.11 -1.01 9.58
C ALA A 62 -8.74 -0.23 8.42
N LYS A 63 -10.00 0.18 8.56
CA LYS A 63 -10.71 0.97 7.53
C LYS A 63 -9.97 2.26 7.17
N GLU A 64 -9.35 2.91 8.15
CA GLU A 64 -8.58 4.14 7.96
C GLU A 64 -7.34 3.96 7.06
N ASP A 65 -6.75 2.76 7.05
CA ASP A 65 -5.57 2.41 6.27
C ASP A 65 -5.91 2.02 4.81
N TYR A 66 -7.19 1.83 4.48
CA TYR A 66 -7.61 1.43 3.14
C TYR A 66 -7.10 2.39 2.06
N CYS A 67 -7.14 3.69 2.34
CA CYS A 67 -6.66 4.72 1.42
C CYS A 67 -5.16 4.58 1.08
N LEU A 68 -4.36 3.93 1.93
CA LEU A 68 -2.94 3.70 1.71
C LEU A 68 -2.66 2.63 0.64
N LYS A 69 -3.64 1.74 0.40
CA LYS A 69 -3.60 0.68 -0.61
C LYS A 69 -4.06 1.22 -1.96
N THR A 70 -3.33 2.21 -2.47
CA THR A 70 -3.74 3.05 -3.60
C THR A 70 -4.09 2.24 -4.86
N GLU A 71 -3.35 1.17 -5.14
CA GLU A 71 -3.66 0.24 -6.24
C GLU A 71 -4.96 -0.54 -6.01
N VAL A 72 -5.22 -0.97 -4.78
CA VAL A 72 -6.45 -1.70 -4.41
C VAL A 72 -7.65 -0.76 -4.53
N VAL A 73 -7.54 0.45 -3.96
CA VAL A 73 -8.56 1.49 -4.02
C VAL A 73 -8.91 1.83 -5.47
N TYR A 74 -7.88 2.09 -6.29
CA TYR A 74 -8.03 2.38 -7.71
C TYR A 74 -8.75 1.25 -8.44
N PHE A 75 -8.29 0.01 -8.23
CA PHE A 75 -8.79 -1.12 -8.99
C PHE A 75 -10.21 -1.52 -8.59
N LEU A 76 -10.54 -1.54 -7.31
CA LEU A 76 -11.90 -1.81 -6.85
C LEU A 76 -12.88 -0.71 -7.30
N LYS A 77 -12.45 0.55 -7.28
CA LYS A 77 -13.27 1.67 -7.77
C LYS A 77 -13.58 1.56 -9.26
N ARG A 78 -12.65 1.04 -10.09
CA ARG A 78 -12.88 0.78 -11.53
C ARG A 78 -14.07 -0.16 -11.78
N PHE A 79 -14.40 -1.03 -10.82
CA PHE A 79 -15.53 -1.96 -10.90
C PHE A 79 -16.73 -1.54 -10.04
N ASN A 80 -16.82 -0.27 -9.66
CA ASN A 80 -17.88 0.28 -8.80
C ASN A 80 -17.98 -0.40 -7.42
N ILE A 81 -16.88 -0.97 -6.92
CA ILE A 81 -16.83 -1.52 -5.57
C ILE A 81 -16.44 -0.39 -4.61
N SER A 82 -17.45 0.21 -3.98
CA SER A 82 -17.27 1.23 -2.94
C SER A 82 -16.66 0.63 -1.66
N SER A 83 -15.88 1.43 -0.93
CA SER A 83 -15.40 1.07 0.42
C SER A 83 -16.52 0.75 1.40
N ASP A 84 -17.73 1.29 1.18
CA ASP A 84 -18.88 1.03 2.04
C ASP A 84 -19.43 -0.40 1.89
N HIS A 85 -19.06 -1.10 0.82
CA HIS A 85 -19.41 -2.50 0.61
C HIS A 85 -18.36 -3.47 1.19
N LEU A 86 -17.21 -2.94 1.65
CA LEU A 86 -16.08 -3.74 2.12
C LEU A 86 -16.13 -3.92 3.65
N ILE A 87 -15.61 -5.06 4.10
CA ILE A 87 -15.44 -5.38 5.52
C ILE A 87 -13.95 -5.31 5.82
N PHE A 88 -13.60 -4.50 6.81
CA PHE A 88 -12.25 -4.29 7.29
C PHE A 88 -12.01 -5.05 8.60
N ARG A 89 -10.76 -5.20 9.02
CA ARG A 89 -10.40 -5.98 10.22
C ARG A 89 -11.04 -5.43 11.49
N ASP A 90 -11.25 -4.11 11.56
CA ASP A 90 -11.87 -3.37 12.65
C ASP A 90 -13.41 -3.36 12.61
N ASP A 91 -14.04 -3.83 11.53
CA ASP A 91 -15.50 -4.01 11.46
C ASP A 91 -15.98 -5.30 12.15
N ILE A 92 -15.08 -6.24 12.45
CA ILE A 92 -15.43 -7.60 12.89
C ILE A 92 -14.55 -8.08 14.05
N CYS A 93 -15.21 -8.56 15.12
CA CYS A 93 -14.52 -9.18 16.26
C CYS A 93 -14.40 -10.70 16.05
N LEU A 94 -13.28 -11.14 15.48
CA LEU A 94 -13.02 -12.56 15.22
C LEU A 94 -12.95 -13.39 16.51
N ASP A 95 -12.40 -12.83 17.59
CA ASP A 95 -12.32 -13.50 18.89
C ASP A 95 -13.71 -13.84 19.43
N ALA A 96 -14.66 -12.91 19.38
CA ALA A 96 -16.03 -13.15 19.83
C ALA A 96 -16.74 -14.24 19.00
N LEU A 97 -16.46 -14.33 17.68
CA LEU A 97 -16.98 -15.40 16.84
C LEU A 97 -16.35 -16.75 17.16
N LYS A 98 -15.05 -16.76 17.47
CA LYS A 98 -14.35 -17.98 17.92
C LYS A 98 -14.90 -18.45 19.27
N GLU A 99 -15.00 -17.57 20.25
CA GLU A 99 -15.48 -17.86 21.60
C GLU A 99 -16.91 -18.41 21.60
N SER A 100 -17.75 -17.92 20.69
CA SER A 100 -19.11 -18.43 20.48
C SER A 100 -19.17 -19.72 19.64
N GLY A 101 -18.03 -20.26 19.19
CA GLY A 101 -17.95 -21.49 18.39
C GLY A 101 -18.43 -21.35 16.94
N LYS A 102 -18.66 -20.12 16.47
CA LYS A 102 -19.27 -19.81 15.16
C LYS A 102 -18.24 -19.60 14.06
N LEU A 103 -17.00 -19.27 14.41
CA LEU A 103 -15.97 -18.91 13.43
C LEU A 103 -15.47 -20.12 12.63
N LYS A 104 -15.54 -19.99 11.31
CA LYS A 104 -14.76 -20.76 10.33
C LYS A 104 -13.86 -19.78 9.60
N LEU A 105 -12.55 -20.00 9.65
CA LEU A 105 -11.56 -19.09 9.08
C LEU A 105 -10.92 -19.71 7.85
N VAL A 106 -10.92 -18.97 6.76
CA VAL A 106 -10.25 -19.33 5.51
C VAL A 106 -9.14 -18.31 5.28
N LEU A 107 -7.91 -18.80 5.14
CA LEU A 107 -6.76 -17.95 4.85
C LEU A 107 -6.47 -17.97 3.35
N VAL A 108 -6.30 -16.79 2.78
CA VAL A 108 -5.86 -16.63 1.39
C VAL A 108 -4.59 -15.78 1.34
N ASP A 109 -3.66 -16.14 0.47
CA ASP A 109 -2.39 -15.41 0.26
C ASP A 109 -1.51 -15.29 1.51
N HIS A 110 -1.71 -16.20 2.47
CA HIS A 110 -0.83 -16.48 3.59
C HIS A 110 -1.22 -17.80 4.27
N ASN A 111 -0.26 -18.37 4.99
CA ASN A 111 -0.43 -19.56 5.81
C ASN A 111 0.06 -19.34 7.25
N VAL A 112 0.21 -18.09 7.70
CA VAL A 112 0.67 -17.79 9.06
C VAL A 112 -0.16 -16.64 9.62
N LEU A 113 -0.93 -16.91 10.67
CA LEU A 113 -1.61 -15.86 11.43
C LEU A 113 -0.60 -14.99 12.17
N SER A 114 -0.89 -13.69 12.28
CA SER A 114 -0.06 -12.81 13.09
C SER A 114 -0.16 -13.17 14.57
N ASN A 115 0.79 -12.70 15.37
CA ASN A 115 0.83 -13.02 16.80
C ASN A 115 -0.47 -12.64 17.54
N SER A 116 -1.10 -11.53 17.14
CA SER A 116 -2.39 -11.09 17.71
C SER A 116 -3.55 -12.02 17.38
N ASP A 117 -3.48 -12.72 16.24
CA ASP A 117 -4.52 -13.63 15.76
C ASP A 117 -4.14 -15.11 15.98
N SER A 118 -3.03 -15.39 16.67
CA SER A 118 -2.53 -16.76 16.91
C SER A 118 -3.52 -17.68 17.62
N ASN A 119 -4.42 -17.10 18.42
CA ASN A 119 -5.49 -17.83 19.06
C ASN A 119 -6.55 -18.33 18.05
N LEU A 120 -6.66 -17.73 16.85
CA LEU A 120 -7.65 -18.12 15.83
C LEU A 120 -7.27 -19.39 15.06
N ASP A 121 -6.07 -19.93 15.28
CA ASP A 121 -5.53 -21.09 14.57
C ASP A 121 -6.50 -22.29 14.54
N SER A 122 -7.12 -22.61 15.68
CA SER A 122 -8.10 -23.70 15.80
C SER A 122 -9.38 -23.51 14.98
N SER A 123 -9.64 -22.29 14.49
CA SER A 123 -10.80 -21.96 13.65
C SER A 123 -10.48 -22.03 12.15
N VAL A 124 -9.21 -22.21 11.77
CA VAL A 124 -8.80 -22.33 10.36
C VAL A 124 -9.35 -23.63 9.77
N VAL A 125 -10.04 -23.53 8.64
CA VAL A 125 -10.64 -24.69 7.93
C VAL A 125 -10.14 -24.85 6.50
N GLN A 126 -9.65 -23.78 5.88
CA GLN A 126 -9.07 -23.84 4.54
C GLN A 126 -7.95 -22.82 4.37
N ILE A 127 -6.92 -23.18 3.61
CA ILE A 127 -5.81 -22.31 3.24
C ILE A 127 -5.60 -22.41 1.74
N VAL A 128 -5.53 -21.26 1.07
CA VAL A 128 -5.11 -21.15 -0.33
C VAL A 128 -3.95 -20.15 -0.38
N ASP A 129 -2.75 -20.61 -0.65
CA ASP A 129 -1.56 -19.76 -0.55
C ASP A 129 -0.50 -20.19 -1.57
N HIS A 130 0.32 -19.23 -2.00
CA HIS A 130 1.44 -19.48 -2.91
C HIS A 130 2.81 -19.34 -2.25
N HIS A 131 2.86 -18.93 -0.99
CA HIS A 131 4.07 -18.89 -0.19
C HIS A 131 4.48 -20.29 0.30
N LYS A 132 5.72 -20.40 0.77
CA LYS A 132 6.18 -21.60 1.45
C LYS A 132 5.33 -21.80 2.72
N GLN A 133 4.96 -23.05 3.01
CA GLN A 133 4.36 -23.37 4.29
C GLN A 133 5.36 -23.13 5.43
N GLU A 134 4.99 -22.28 6.37
CA GLU A 134 5.79 -21.88 7.52
C GLU A 134 5.14 -22.29 8.85
N HIS A 135 3.83 -22.56 8.86
CA HIS A 135 3.09 -23.04 10.02
C HIS A 135 2.52 -24.46 9.79
N PRO A 136 2.70 -25.40 10.75
CA PRO A 136 2.06 -26.71 10.67
C PRO A 136 0.60 -26.63 11.10
N PHE A 137 -0.33 -26.79 10.15
CA PHE A 137 -1.76 -26.91 10.46
C PHE A 137 -2.17 -28.38 10.66
N SER A 138 -3.32 -28.57 11.31
CA SER A 138 -3.97 -29.87 11.44
C SER A 138 -4.24 -30.51 10.07
N GLU A 139 -4.12 -31.83 9.95
CA GLU A 139 -4.46 -32.59 8.74
C GLU A 139 -5.93 -32.43 8.30
N MET A 140 -6.79 -31.92 9.18
CA MET A 140 -8.20 -31.62 8.87
C MET A 140 -8.39 -30.32 8.07
N VAL A 141 -7.36 -29.47 7.96
CA VAL A 141 -7.43 -28.21 7.20
C VAL A 141 -7.28 -28.51 5.71
N ASP A 142 -8.22 -28.04 4.91
CA ASP A 142 -8.16 -28.11 3.44
C ASP A 142 -7.07 -27.15 2.94
N MET A 143 -5.93 -27.67 2.49
CA MET A 143 -4.77 -26.83 2.11
C MET A 143 -4.44 -26.97 0.62
N LEU A 144 -4.46 -25.84 -0.09
CA LEU A 144 -3.88 -25.69 -1.42
C LEU A 144 -2.69 -24.72 -1.31
N ILE A 145 -1.48 -25.28 -1.18
CA ILE A 145 -0.24 -24.51 -1.17
C ILE A 145 0.63 -24.94 -2.34
N GLU A 146 0.82 -24.04 -3.31
CA GLU A 146 1.60 -24.30 -4.52
C GLU A 146 2.48 -23.10 -4.88
N PRO A 147 3.74 -23.29 -5.28
CA PRO A 147 4.67 -22.19 -5.58
C PRO A 147 4.40 -21.55 -6.94
N VAL A 148 3.23 -20.93 -7.10
CA VAL A 148 2.85 -20.12 -8.27
C VAL A 148 3.17 -18.64 -8.06
N GLY A 149 3.09 -17.85 -9.13
CA GLY A 149 3.43 -16.43 -9.07
C GLY A 149 2.42 -15.54 -8.33
N SER A 150 1.16 -15.98 -8.20
CA SER A 150 0.08 -15.25 -7.51
C SER A 150 -0.91 -16.22 -6.86
N CYS A 151 -1.38 -15.92 -5.65
CA CYS A 151 -2.48 -16.64 -5.01
C CYS A 151 -3.78 -16.55 -5.82
N SER A 152 -4.02 -15.45 -6.54
CA SER A 152 -5.17 -15.32 -7.45
C SER A 152 -5.17 -16.39 -8.55
N THR A 153 -4.01 -16.91 -8.95
CA THR A 153 -3.91 -18.06 -9.86
C THR A 153 -4.54 -19.32 -9.25
N LEU A 154 -4.32 -19.56 -7.96
CA LEU A 154 -4.86 -20.72 -7.24
C LEU A 154 -6.37 -20.59 -7.01
N VAL A 155 -6.82 -19.40 -6.58
CA VAL A 155 -8.25 -19.08 -6.42
C VAL A 155 -8.98 -19.28 -7.75
N ALA A 156 -8.44 -18.77 -8.85
CA ALA A 156 -9.01 -18.97 -10.18
C ALA A 156 -9.04 -20.45 -10.58
N SER A 157 -7.98 -21.22 -10.29
CA SER A 157 -7.93 -22.67 -10.57
C SER A 157 -9.08 -23.41 -9.88
N LEU A 158 -9.28 -23.16 -8.58
CA LEU A 158 -10.37 -23.76 -7.80
C LEU A 158 -11.74 -23.43 -8.38
N ILE A 159 -11.94 -22.17 -8.82
CA ILE A 159 -13.19 -21.75 -9.44
C ILE A 159 -13.40 -22.46 -10.78
N PHE A 160 -12.39 -22.53 -11.64
CA PHE A 160 -12.49 -23.24 -12.93
C PHE A 160 -12.78 -24.73 -12.77
N GLU A 161 -12.20 -25.37 -11.75
CA GLU A 161 -12.40 -26.80 -11.48
C GLU A 161 -13.79 -27.10 -10.91
N SER A 162 -14.35 -26.16 -10.15
CA SER A 162 -15.53 -26.43 -9.32
C SER A 162 -16.81 -25.71 -9.77
N ALA A 163 -16.73 -24.42 -10.12
CA ALA A 163 -17.88 -23.60 -10.49
C ALA A 163 -17.48 -22.48 -11.47
N PRO A 164 -17.03 -22.79 -12.69
CA PRO A 164 -16.62 -21.78 -13.66
C PRO A 164 -17.74 -20.80 -14.04
N GLU A 165 -19.01 -21.18 -13.83
CA GLU A 165 -20.18 -20.36 -14.11
C GLU A 165 -20.30 -19.10 -13.24
N ILE A 166 -19.58 -19.01 -12.12
CA ILE A 166 -19.59 -17.80 -11.27
C ILE A 166 -18.71 -16.69 -11.83
N LEU A 167 -17.77 -17.02 -12.71
CA LEU A 167 -16.85 -16.05 -13.27
C LEU A 167 -17.62 -15.16 -14.24
N ASP A 168 -17.61 -13.87 -13.94
CA ASP A 168 -18.06 -12.80 -14.80
C ASP A 168 -16.86 -11.93 -15.21
N ALA A 169 -17.09 -10.96 -16.10
CA ALA A 169 -16.04 -10.05 -16.54
C ALA A 169 -15.38 -9.30 -15.37
N VAL A 170 -16.12 -9.03 -14.29
CA VAL A 170 -15.61 -8.29 -13.11
C VAL A 170 -14.67 -9.17 -12.29
N SER A 171 -15.13 -10.33 -11.83
CA SER A 171 -14.32 -11.29 -11.05
C SER A 171 -13.12 -11.79 -11.84
N ALA A 172 -13.27 -12.05 -13.14
CA ALA A 172 -12.15 -12.39 -14.00
C ALA A 172 -11.15 -11.24 -14.14
N SER A 173 -11.62 -10.00 -14.32
CA SER A 173 -10.72 -8.83 -14.37
C SER A 173 -9.98 -8.61 -13.05
N LEU A 174 -10.66 -8.80 -11.91
CA LEU A 174 -10.05 -8.67 -10.59
C LEU A 174 -8.88 -9.66 -10.43
N LEU A 175 -9.13 -10.95 -10.71
CA LEU A 175 -8.10 -12.00 -10.67
C LEU A 175 -6.95 -11.71 -11.66
N LEU A 176 -7.26 -11.27 -12.89
CA LEU A 176 -6.25 -10.91 -13.88
C LEU A 176 -5.34 -9.76 -13.41
N GLY A 177 -5.92 -8.74 -12.79
CA GLY A 177 -5.16 -7.58 -12.28
C GLY A 177 -4.14 -7.99 -11.22
N ALA A 178 -4.56 -8.79 -10.24
CA ALA A 178 -3.67 -9.33 -9.21
C ALA A 178 -2.54 -10.17 -9.84
N ILE A 179 -2.89 -11.17 -10.65
CA ILE A 179 -1.91 -12.05 -11.33
C ILE A 179 -0.89 -11.22 -12.10
N VAL A 180 -1.33 -10.27 -12.92
CA VAL A 180 -0.45 -9.44 -13.76
C VAL A 180 0.52 -8.61 -12.92
N VAL A 181 0.09 -8.11 -11.76
CA VAL A 181 0.95 -7.33 -10.85
C VAL A 181 2.01 -8.23 -10.21
N ASP A 182 1.63 -9.35 -9.61
CA ASP A 182 2.57 -10.18 -8.84
C ASP A 182 3.60 -10.87 -9.73
N VAL A 183 3.15 -11.37 -10.88
CA VAL A 183 4.03 -12.00 -11.87
C VAL A 183 4.79 -10.99 -12.74
N ALA A 184 4.70 -9.69 -12.40
CA ALA A 184 5.41 -8.59 -13.06
C ALA A 184 5.22 -8.60 -14.58
N ASN A 185 3.95 -8.65 -15.01
CA ASN A 185 3.54 -8.71 -16.42
C ASN A 185 4.18 -9.87 -17.22
N PHE A 186 4.41 -11.01 -16.56
CA PHE A 186 5.06 -12.18 -17.16
C PHE A 186 6.47 -11.85 -17.70
N SER A 187 7.18 -10.93 -17.05
CA SER A 187 8.52 -10.54 -17.45
C SER A 187 9.50 -11.72 -17.35
N ALA A 188 10.16 -12.03 -18.46
CA ALA A 188 11.20 -13.06 -18.52
C ALA A 188 12.42 -12.74 -17.63
N THR A 189 12.67 -11.45 -17.33
CA THR A 189 13.76 -11.04 -16.45
C THR A 189 13.38 -11.18 -14.97
N ALA A 190 12.11 -10.94 -14.62
CA ALA A 190 11.62 -11.06 -13.25
C ALA A 190 11.47 -12.52 -12.79
N LYS A 191 11.19 -13.45 -13.73
CA LYS A 191 11.06 -14.91 -13.49
C LYS A 191 10.10 -15.28 -12.35
N ARG A 192 8.98 -14.56 -12.24
CA ARG A 192 7.94 -14.78 -11.21
C ARG A 192 6.78 -15.65 -11.68
N ALA A 193 6.49 -15.64 -12.98
CA ALA A 193 5.41 -16.42 -13.54
C ALA A 193 5.78 -17.91 -13.64
N THR A 194 4.80 -18.77 -13.41
CA THR A 194 4.84 -20.21 -13.68
C THR A 194 3.97 -20.58 -14.88
N ALA A 195 4.07 -21.82 -15.35
CA ALA A 195 3.19 -22.34 -16.39
C ALA A 195 1.71 -22.31 -15.98
N LYS A 196 1.39 -22.48 -14.68
CA LYS A 196 0.02 -22.42 -14.16
C LYS A 196 -0.52 -20.98 -14.24
N ASP A 197 0.30 -19.98 -13.91
CA ASP A 197 -0.08 -18.56 -14.06
C ASP A 197 -0.42 -18.23 -15.51
N GLU A 198 0.39 -18.67 -16.47
CA GLU A 198 0.10 -18.46 -17.91
C GLU A 198 -1.19 -19.15 -18.35
N GLN A 199 -1.39 -20.39 -17.92
CA GLN A 199 -2.58 -21.16 -18.28
C GLN A 199 -3.85 -20.51 -17.73
N ILE A 200 -3.85 -20.12 -16.45
CA ILE A 200 -4.98 -19.49 -15.79
C ILE A 200 -5.24 -18.10 -16.36
N PHE A 201 -4.19 -17.31 -16.60
CA PHE A 201 -4.32 -16.02 -17.28
C PHE A 201 -5.05 -16.17 -18.62
N ARG A 202 -4.62 -17.11 -19.48
CA ARG A 202 -5.28 -17.35 -20.78
C ARG A 202 -6.76 -17.72 -20.64
N LYS A 203 -7.13 -18.52 -19.63
CA LYS A 203 -8.54 -18.87 -19.37
C LYS A 203 -9.34 -17.64 -18.92
N LEU A 204 -8.82 -16.87 -17.97
CA LEU A 204 -9.49 -15.65 -17.47
C LEU A 204 -9.65 -14.59 -18.56
N SER A 205 -8.66 -14.44 -19.46
CA SER A 205 -8.75 -13.49 -20.59
C SER A 205 -9.93 -13.76 -21.53
N GLN A 206 -10.48 -14.98 -21.56
CA GLN A 206 -11.67 -15.30 -22.36
C GLN A 206 -12.92 -14.54 -21.88
N TYR A 207 -12.96 -14.15 -20.60
CA TYR A 207 -14.05 -13.36 -20.01
C TYR A 207 -13.86 -11.85 -20.24
N VAL A 208 -12.65 -11.44 -20.68
CA VAL A 208 -12.27 -10.03 -20.83
C VAL A 208 -11.44 -9.86 -22.12
N PRO A 209 -12.06 -10.06 -23.31
CA PRO A 209 -11.32 -10.23 -24.57
C PRO A 209 -10.49 -9.02 -25.01
N ASN A 210 -10.80 -7.81 -24.51
CA ASN A 210 -10.11 -6.57 -24.88
C ASN A 210 -9.06 -6.12 -23.86
N ILE A 211 -8.67 -6.98 -22.90
CA ILE A 211 -7.69 -6.62 -21.88
C ILE A 211 -6.27 -6.73 -22.42
N SER A 212 -5.51 -5.64 -22.38
CA SER A 212 -4.05 -5.67 -22.54
C SER A 212 -3.41 -5.78 -21.17
N LYS A 213 -2.62 -6.84 -20.96
CA LYS A 213 -1.87 -7.02 -19.71
C LYS A 213 -0.83 -5.92 -19.50
N GLU A 214 -0.23 -5.40 -20.56
CA GLU A 214 0.77 -4.33 -20.51
C GLU A 214 0.13 -3.02 -20.01
N ILE A 215 -1.04 -2.68 -20.56
CA ILE A 215 -1.80 -1.50 -20.12
C ILE A 215 -2.26 -1.70 -18.67
N LEU A 216 -2.86 -2.85 -18.36
CA LEU A 216 -3.36 -3.14 -17.01
C LEU A 216 -2.24 -3.09 -15.96
N TYR A 217 -1.09 -3.70 -16.25
CA TYR A 217 0.08 -3.66 -15.38
C TYR A 217 0.55 -2.22 -15.15
N LYS A 218 0.70 -1.44 -16.24
CA LYS A 218 1.13 -0.04 -16.14
C LYS A 218 0.15 0.81 -15.34
N GLU A 219 -1.15 0.66 -15.57
CA GLU A 219 -2.19 1.37 -14.82
C GLU A 219 -2.12 1.05 -13.32
N LEU A 220 -2.00 -0.21 -12.95
CA LEU A 220 -1.93 -0.64 -11.55
C LEU A 220 -0.62 -0.19 -10.87
N GLN A 221 0.51 -0.23 -11.58
CA GLN A 221 1.77 0.30 -11.05
C GLN A 221 1.73 1.82 -10.87
N CYS A 222 1.17 2.55 -11.84
CA CYS A 222 0.91 3.98 -11.69
C CYS A 222 0.02 4.26 -10.48
N ALA A 223 -1.06 3.50 -10.28
CA ALA A 223 -1.96 3.65 -9.14
C ALA A 223 -1.27 3.33 -7.80
N LYS A 224 -0.37 2.35 -7.77
CA LYS A 224 0.44 2.01 -6.59
C LYS A 224 1.34 3.16 -6.14
N GLU A 225 1.90 3.88 -7.10
CA GLU A 225 2.78 5.02 -6.89
C GLU A 225 2.02 6.35 -6.75
N ASP A 226 0.77 6.42 -7.20
CA ASP A 226 -0.08 7.61 -7.07
C ASP A 226 -0.50 7.84 -5.63
N VAL A 227 0.23 8.75 -5.00
CA VAL A 227 0.03 9.21 -3.64
C VAL A 227 -0.49 10.64 -3.58
N GLY A 228 -0.95 11.20 -4.71
CA GLY A 228 -1.37 12.61 -4.81
C GLY A 228 -2.52 12.96 -3.87
N ASN A 229 -3.42 12.00 -3.63
CA ASN A 229 -4.61 12.15 -2.78
C ASN A 229 -4.34 11.89 -1.28
N LEU A 230 -3.12 11.49 -0.90
CA LEU A 230 -2.78 11.20 0.49
C LEU A 230 -2.42 12.47 1.27
N LYS A 231 -2.91 12.57 2.50
CA LYS A 231 -2.51 13.58 3.48
C LYS A 231 -1.10 13.28 4.00
N PHE A 232 -0.47 14.26 4.65
CA PHE A 232 0.90 14.13 5.15
C PHE A 232 1.10 12.89 6.04
N GLU A 233 0.17 12.66 6.96
CA GLU A 233 0.22 11.58 7.93
C GLU A 233 0.09 10.23 7.22
N GLN A 234 -0.80 10.14 6.23
CA GLN A 234 -0.99 8.97 5.37
C GLN A 234 0.23 8.69 4.48
N LEU A 235 0.85 9.73 3.92
CA LEU A 235 2.11 9.61 3.17
C LEU A 235 3.21 9.00 4.05
N CYS A 236 3.32 9.47 5.30
CA CYS A 236 4.27 8.93 6.26
C CYS A 236 3.96 7.48 6.66
N GLN A 237 2.69 7.07 6.65
CA GLN A 237 2.24 5.72 6.99
C GLN A 237 2.41 4.71 5.86
N LYS A 238 2.20 5.10 4.60
CA LYS A 238 2.12 4.20 3.43
C LYS A 238 3.32 3.26 3.31
N ASP A 239 4.54 3.77 3.35
CA ASP A 239 5.76 2.97 3.34
C ASP A 239 6.63 3.26 4.57
N ARG A 240 6.16 2.80 5.73
CA ARG A 240 6.78 3.07 7.02
C ARG A 240 7.47 1.85 7.61
N LYS A 241 8.59 2.10 8.30
CA LYS A 241 9.20 1.17 9.25
C LYS A 241 9.39 1.86 10.59
N ILE A 242 9.22 1.10 11.67
CA ILE A 242 9.44 1.57 13.04
C ILE A 242 10.71 0.90 13.54
N LEU A 243 11.60 1.69 14.12
CA LEU A 243 12.77 1.21 14.83
C LEU A 243 12.63 1.57 16.30
N GLU A 244 12.70 0.56 17.17
CA GLU A 244 12.63 0.75 18.62
C GLU A 244 13.88 0.16 19.28
N VAL A 245 14.68 1.01 19.92
CA VAL A 245 15.94 0.64 20.57
C VAL A 245 16.14 1.49 21.82
N GLY A 246 16.35 0.87 22.98
CA GLY A 246 16.66 1.58 24.21
C GLY A 246 15.58 2.59 24.65
N GLY A 247 14.30 2.28 24.38
CA GLY A 247 13.17 3.18 24.65
C GLY A 247 13.00 4.33 23.65
N ILE A 248 13.83 4.40 22.59
CA ILE A 248 13.69 5.37 21.51
C ILE A 248 12.95 4.71 20.35
N LYS A 249 11.83 5.31 19.95
CA LYS A 249 11.00 4.90 18.82
C LYS A 249 11.17 5.91 17.69
N LEU A 250 11.75 5.46 16.58
CA LEU A 250 12.03 6.26 15.39
C LEU A 250 11.21 5.75 14.20
N SER A 251 10.53 6.65 13.50
CA SER A 251 9.82 6.32 12.25
C SER A 251 10.73 6.50 11.05
N ILE A 252 10.73 5.59 10.09
CA ILE A 252 11.43 5.71 8.82
C ILE A 252 10.41 5.60 7.69
N CYS A 253 10.15 6.72 7.01
CA CYS A 253 9.10 6.87 6.02
C CYS A 253 9.71 6.96 4.61
N GLY A 254 9.30 6.09 3.70
CA GLY A 254 9.68 6.12 2.28
C GLY A 254 8.64 6.86 1.44
N PHE A 255 9.09 7.67 0.49
CA PHE A 255 8.22 8.40 -0.43
C PHE A 255 8.60 8.07 -1.89
N PRO A 256 7.62 7.87 -2.80
CA PRO A 256 7.89 7.65 -4.23
C PRO A 256 8.24 8.96 -4.98
N PHE A 257 8.56 10.01 -4.24
CA PHE A 257 9.00 11.32 -4.72
C PHE A 257 10.07 11.86 -3.76
N LEU A 258 10.77 12.92 -4.15
CA LEU A 258 11.81 13.55 -3.33
C LEU A 258 11.21 14.29 -2.11
N CYS A 259 11.87 14.23 -0.97
CA CYS A 259 11.53 14.98 0.24
C CYS A 259 11.46 16.49 -0.04
N SER A 260 12.26 17.02 -0.96
CA SER A 260 12.10 18.40 -1.45
C SER A 260 10.68 18.73 -1.93
N THR A 261 10.00 17.80 -2.61
CA THR A 261 8.60 17.95 -3.01
C THR A 261 7.68 18.05 -1.79
N LEU A 262 7.95 17.25 -0.75
CA LEU A 262 7.21 17.29 0.51
C LEU A 262 7.42 18.63 1.24
N LEU A 263 8.67 19.10 1.32
CA LEU A 263 9.05 20.36 1.94
C LEU A 263 8.43 21.57 1.22
N ALA A 264 8.28 21.50 -0.11
CA ALA A 264 7.61 22.51 -0.90
C ALA A 264 6.08 22.48 -0.71
N LYS A 265 5.48 21.28 -0.64
CA LYS A 265 4.04 21.09 -0.42
C LYS A 265 3.58 21.52 0.97
N TYR A 266 4.43 21.35 1.99
CA TYR A 266 4.12 21.64 3.40
C TYR A 266 5.12 22.65 3.98
N PRO A 267 4.90 23.97 3.83
CA PRO A 267 5.74 25.00 4.45
C PRO A 267 5.81 24.87 5.99
N ASP A 268 4.78 24.30 6.60
CA ASP A 268 4.61 23.99 8.03
C ASP A 268 5.12 22.58 8.42
N ILE A 269 6.00 21.97 7.62
CA ILE A 269 6.49 20.60 7.79
C ILE A 269 6.95 20.26 9.21
N THR A 270 7.56 21.21 9.93
CA THR A 270 8.00 21.00 11.32
C THR A 270 6.83 20.67 12.23
N THR A 271 5.75 21.45 12.15
CA THR A 271 4.53 21.22 12.94
C THR A 271 3.91 19.88 12.58
N LYS A 272 3.82 19.58 11.27
CA LYS A 272 3.33 18.29 10.76
C LYS A 272 4.13 17.09 11.30
N LEU A 273 5.46 17.18 11.28
CA LEU A 273 6.35 16.15 11.81
C LEU A 273 6.22 16.02 13.33
N GLN A 274 6.08 17.15 14.04
CA GLN A 274 5.87 17.17 15.48
C GLN A 274 4.55 16.48 15.85
N ASP A 275 3.45 16.82 15.18
CA ASP A 275 2.13 16.21 15.40
C ASP A 275 2.15 14.72 15.10
N PHE A 276 2.70 14.33 13.94
CA PHE A 276 2.88 12.93 13.56
C PHE A 276 3.66 12.13 14.63
N CYS A 277 4.76 12.70 15.12
CA CYS A 277 5.58 12.06 16.16
C CYS A 277 4.86 12.05 17.53
N ASN A 278 4.10 13.09 17.87
CA ASN A 278 3.34 13.16 19.13
C ASN A 278 2.24 12.10 19.18
N VAL A 279 1.38 12.07 18.16
CA VAL A 279 0.23 11.14 18.08
C VAL A 279 0.70 9.69 18.13
N SER A 280 1.82 9.39 17.47
CA SER A 280 2.31 8.01 17.32
C SER A 280 3.37 7.60 18.35
N GLY A 281 3.74 8.50 19.27
CA GLY A 281 4.74 8.27 20.31
C GLY A 281 6.19 8.13 19.79
N TYR A 282 6.53 8.74 18.65
CA TYR A 282 7.90 8.74 18.12
C TYR A 282 8.74 9.87 18.72
N GLN A 283 10.03 9.60 18.96
CA GLN A 283 11.02 10.62 19.33
C GLN A 283 11.58 11.34 18.10
N GLY A 284 11.42 10.77 16.91
CA GLY A 284 11.80 11.41 15.65
C GLY A 284 11.36 10.63 14.41
N ALA A 285 11.67 11.19 13.25
CA ALA A 285 11.38 10.59 11.97
C ALA A 285 12.54 10.80 10.98
N VAL A 286 12.78 9.79 10.14
CA VAL A 286 13.66 9.86 8.97
C VAL A 286 12.79 9.70 7.73
N LEU A 287 12.73 10.74 6.90
CA LEU A 287 12.03 10.73 5.63
C LEU A 287 13.04 10.40 4.53
N MET A 288 12.68 9.52 3.60
CA MET A 288 13.53 9.12 2.48
C MET A 288 12.75 9.22 1.17
N GLY A 289 13.22 10.06 0.26
CA GLY A 289 12.62 10.25 -1.06
C GLY A 289 13.39 9.56 -2.17
N ILE A 290 12.68 9.21 -3.23
CA ILE A 290 13.27 8.73 -4.48
C ILE A 290 12.55 9.40 -5.66
N SER A 291 13.28 9.70 -6.72
CA SER A 291 12.71 10.00 -8.02
C SER A 291 13.45 9.20 -9.08
N ILE A 292 12.70 8.60 -10.00
CA ILE A 292 13.22 7.86 -11.15
C ILE A 292 12.68 8.55 -12.40
N ASN A 293 13.56 9.03 -13.24
CA ASN A 293 13.20 9.50 -14.57
C ASN A 293 13.23 8.32 -15.54
N HIS A 294 12.06 7.86 -15.99
CA HIS A 294 11.94 6.71 -16.88
C HIS A 294 12.42 6.97 -18.33
N GLU A 295 12.71 8.22 -18.71
CA GLU A 295 13.27 8.55 -20.03
C GLU A 295 14.80 8.55 -20.02
N THR A 296 15.41 8.97 -18.91
CA THR A 296 16.86 9.11 -18.78
C THR A 296 17.51 8.06 -17.88
N ASP A 297 16.70 7.20 -17.25
CA ASP A 297 17.09 6.28 -16.16
C ASP A 297 17.81 6.99 -14.99
N GLU A 298 17.65 8.31 -14.86
CA GLU A 298 18.25 9.07 -13.77
C GLU A 298 17.51 8.79 -12.46
N VAL A 299 18.25 8.35 -11.44
CA VAL A 299 17.74 8.12 -10.09
C VAL A 299 18.28 9.20 -9.16
N LYS A 300 17.40 9.81 -8.38
CA LYS A 300 17.74 10.76 -7.31
C LYS A 300 17.19 10.29 -5.98
N ARG A 301 17.91 10.57 -4.90
CA ARG A 301 17.49 10.29 -3.53
C ARG A 301 17.81 11.45 -2.62
N ASP A 302 16.95 11.66 -1.64
CA ASP A 302 17.15 12.66 -0.61
C ASP A 302 16.59 12.16 0.73
N LEU A 303 16.98 12.83 1.82
CA LEU A 303 16.50 12.45 3.14
C LEU A 303 16.30 13.67 4.06
N VAL A 304 15.35 13.54 4.98
CA VAL A 304 15.14 14.51 6.07
C VAL A 304 15.23 13.78 7.40
N ILE A 305 16.03 14.31 8.31
CA ILE A 305 16.19 13.80 9.67
C ILE A 305 15.57 14.80 10.64
N TYR A 306 14.50 14.39 11.31
CA TYR A 306 13.79 15.17 12.31
C TYR A 306 13.80 14.42 13.65
N SER A 307 13.92 15.16 14.75
CA SER A 307 13.75 14.59 16.09
C SER A 307 13.31 15.65 17.08
N ARG A 308 12.39 15.27 17.96
CA ARG A 308 11.91 16.07 19.09
C ARG A 308 12.98 16.26 20.16
N LEU A 309 14.00 15.39 20.14
CA LEU A 309 15.15 15.45 21.02
C LEU A 309 16.36 15.99 20.24
N ALA A 310 16.85 17.17 20.63
CA ALA A 310 17.96 17.84 19.92
C ALA A 310 19.25 16.99 19.91
N TRP A 311 19.53 16.29 21.02
CA TRP A 311 20.69 15.41 21.12
C TRP A 311 20.59 14.22 20.14
N LEU A 312 19.38 13.65 19.98
CA LEU A 312 19.15 12.50 19.11
C LEU A 312 19.31 12.90 17.64
N LYS A 313 18.76 14.05 17.23
CA LYS A 313 18.96 14.60 15.89
C LYS A 313 20.46 14.73 15.58
N THR A 314 21.19 15.39 16.49
CA THR A 314 22.62 15.67 16.36
C THR A 314 23.42 14.38 16.22
N ARG A 315 23.10 13.39 17.06
CA ARG A 315 23.73 12.08 17.04
C ARG A 315 23.44 11.33 15.75
N ILE A 316 22.19 11.28 15.30
CA ILE A 316 21.83 10.60 14.04
C ILE A 316 22.58 11.25 12.87
N CYS A 317 22.53 12.58 12.73
CA CYS A 317 23.20 13.29 11.65
C CYS A 317 24.72 13.02 11.64
N ARG A 318 25.38 13.15 12.79
CA ARG A 318 26.84 12.97 12.88
C ARG A 318 27.29 11.55 12.53
N GLU A 319 26.55 10.55 12.98
CA GLU A 319 26.95 9.15 12.81
C GLU A 319 26.50 8.57 11.46
N ILE A 320 25.38 9.05 10.89
CA ILE A 320 24.89 8.56 9.60
C ILE A 320 25.77 9.04 8.44
N GLU A 321 26.30 10.27 8.51
CA GLU A 321 27.26 10.82 7.55
C GLU A 321 28.57 10.01 7.49
N LYS A 322 28.91 9.29 8.56
CA LYS A 322 30.13 8.50 8.69
C LYS A 322 29.87 6.99 8.67
N GLY A 323 28.62 6.59 8.46
CA GLY A 323 28.23 5.20 8.57
C GLY A 323 28.59 4.40 7.33
N GLU A 324 28.58 3.07 7.47
CA GLU A 324 28.77 2.13 6.37
C GLU A 324 27.46 1.37 6.08
N PRO A 325 27.01 1.29 4.81
CA PRO A 325 27.66 1.85 3.62
C PRO A 325 27.61 3.39 3.60
N ASN A 326 28.66 4.02 3.06
CA ASN A 326 28.68 5.47 2.88
C ASN A 326 27.51 5.92 1.99
N LEU A 327 26.63 6.77 2.55
CA LEU A 327 25.46 7.29 1.86
C LEU A 327 25.77 8.48 0.95
N ASP A 328 26.98 9.05 1.04
CA ASP A 328 27.42 10.25 0.33
C ASP A 328 26.46 11.43 0.55
N LEU A 329 26.27 11.79 1.82
CA LEU A 329 25.28 12.80 2.21
C LEU A 329 25.82 14.22 2.04
N HIS A 330 25.05 15.06 1.36
CA HIS A 330 25.33 16.49 1.24
C HIS A 330 24.17 17.29 1.85
N ALA A 331 24.43 17.96 2.96
CA ALA A 331 23.42 18.77 3.64
C ALA A 331 23.02 19.96 2.74
N ILE A 332 21.74 20.05 2.41
CA ILE A 332 21.15 21.16 1.66
C ILE A 332 20.62 22.23 2.62
N LYS A 333 19.96 21.81 3.70
CA LYS A 333 19.38 22.71 4.70
C LYS A 333 19.51 22.10 6.09
N SER A 334 19.95 22.89 7.05
CA SER A 334 20.05 22.50 8.46
C SER A 334 19.44 23.58 9.33
N ASN A 335 18.51 23.21 10.20
CA ASN A 335 17.95 24.11 11.20
C ASN A 335 17.81 23.41 12.57
N ALA A 336 17.22 24.11 13.55
CA ALA A 336 17.03 23.58 14.90
C ALA A 336 16.19 22.29 14.95
N GLU A 337 15.30 22.08 13.98
CA GLU A 337 14.27 21.04 14.00
C GLU A 337 14.65 19.82 13.16
N TYR A 338 15.16 20.06 11.94
CA TYR A 338 15.53 19.00 11.00
C TYR A 338 16.78 19.33 10.19
N VAL A 339 17.34 18.29 9.58
CA VAL A 339 18.39 18.42 8.55
C VAL A 339 17.93 17.70 7.28
N TYR A 340 18.08 18.37 6.14
CA TYR A 340 17.73 17.89 4.80
C TYR A 340 19.00 17.67 3.99
N TYR A 341 19.16 16.47 3.43
CA TYR A 341 20.31 16.06 2.64
C TYR A 341 19.92 15.61 1.24
N ASN A 342 20.79 15.87 0.27
CA ASN A 342 20.90 15.05 -0.93
C ASN A 342 21.67 13.76 -0.58
N GLN A 343 21.30 12.63 -1.17
CA GLN A 343 21.99 11.35 -1.00
C GLN A 343 22.66 10.94 -2.31
N GLY A 344 23.98 11.11 -2.39
CA GLY A 344 24.77 10.79 -3.58
C GLY A 344 24.84 9.29 -3.88
N ASN A 345 24.84 8.44 -2.86
CA ASN A 345 24.76 7.00 -3.05
C ASN A 345 23.32 6.57 -3.34
N ILE A 346 22.92 6.65 -4.61
CA ILE A 346 21.57 6.32 -5.10
C ILE A 346 21.20 4.83 -4.95
N THR A 347 22.16 3.94 -4.68
CA THR A 347 21.91 2.51 -4.47
C THR A 347 21.52 2.18 -3.03
N ALA A 348 21.91 3.04 -2.08
CA ALA A 348 21.58 2.86 -0.67
C ALA A 348 20.09 3.18 -0.42
N THR A 349 19.31 2.14 -0.13
CA THR A 349 17.87 2.29 0.17
C THR A 349 17.61 2.33 1.67
N ARG A 350 16.34 2.40 2.08
CA ARG A 350 15.93 2.18 3.48
C ARG A 350 16.50 0.88 4.07
N LYS A 351 16.75 -0.16 3.26
CA LYS A 351 17.37 -1.41 3.71
C LYS A 351 18.83 -1.24 4.17
N ALA A 352 19.54 -0.24 3.64
CA ALA A 352 20.86 0.14 4.12
C ALA A 352 20.79 1.08 5.34
N VAL A 353 19.89 2.07 5.28
CA VAL A 353 19.76 3.10 6.32
C VAL A 353 19.21 2.54 7.65
N LEU A 354 18.25 1.62 7.61
CA LEU A 354 17.61 1.09 8.82
C LEU A 354 18.60 0.37 9.75
N PRO A 355 19.45 -0.56 9.28
CA PRO A 355 20.52 -1.14 10.10
C PRO A 355 21.49 -0.10 10.68
N MET A 356 21.87 0.92 9.89
CA MET A 356 22.74 2.00 10.37
C MET A 356 22.08 2.74 11.54
N LEU A 357 20.81 3.14 11.40
CA LEU A 357 20.05 3.78 12.46
C LEU A 357 19.97 2.89 13.70
N LYS A 358 19.75 1.58 13.54
CA LYS A 358 19.73 0.62 14.66
C LYS A 358 21.06 0.62 15.43
N VAL A 359 22.19 0.59 14.72
CA VAL A 359 23.53 0.69 15.35
C VAL A 359 23.71 2.04 16.02
N ILE A 360 23.31 3.13 15.36
CA ILE A 360 23.41 4.49 15.91
C ILE A 360 22.62 4.61 17.20
N LEU A 361 21.40 4.06 17.30
CA LEU A 361 20.58 4.13 18.51
C LEU A 361 21.10 3.21 19.63
N SER A 362 21.78 2.11 19.28
CA SER A 362 22.25 1.12 20.27
C SER A 362 23.45 1.57 21.10
N LYS A 363 24.24 2.57 20.64
CA LYS A 363 25.38 3.04 21.44
C LYS A 363 24.88 3.75 22.72
N PRO A 364 25.56 3.65 23.87
CA PRO A 364 25.20 4.46 25.03
C PRO A 364 25.40 5.95 24.72
N GLU A 365 24.62 6.82 25.37
CA GLU A 365 24.92 8.25 25.35
C GLU A 365 26.34 8.46 25.87
N SER A 366 27.21 9.03 25.04
CA SER A 366 28.55 9.38 25.47
C SER A 366 28.41 10.59 26.40
N SER A 367 28.60 10.40 27.70
CA SER A 367 28.45 11.39 28.77
C SER A 367 29.45 12.56 28.74
N ASN A 368 30.16 12.76 27.62
CA ASN A 368 31.15 13.82 27.44
C ASN A 368 30.54 15.00 26.68
N ASN A 369 29.76 15.84 27.37
CA ASN A 369 29.64 17.29 27.10
C ASN A 369 28.83 18.09 28.12
N ILE A 370 28.70 17.61 29.37
CA ILE A 370 28.10 18.39 30.46
C ILE A 370 29.19 18.70 31.50
N PHE A 371 30.19 19.52 31.17
CA PHE A 371 30.98 20.30 32.15
C PHE A 371 31.87 21.31 31.42
N SER A 372 31.27 22.36 30.87
CA SER A 372 32.01 23.59 30.55
C SER A 372 31.16 24.83 30.75
N HIS A 373 30.50 24.94 31.91
CA HIS A 373 30.10 26.22 32.51
C HIS A 373 29.81 26.02 34.01
N ARG A 374 30.87 26.00 34.81
CA ARG A 374 30.80 26.43 36.22
C ARG A 374 31.71 27.65 36.38
N GLY A 375 31.11 28.81 36.21
CA GLY A 375 31.64 30.08 36.70
C GLY A 375 30.91 30.44 37.98
N ASP A 376 31.69 30.61 39.04
CA ASP A 376 31.41 31.17 40.36
C ASP A 376 30.05 31.83 40.62
N ARG A 377 29.42 31.43 41.74
CA ARG A 377 29.22 32.31 42.91
C ARG A 377 28.78 31.51 44.15
N ARG A 378 29.63 31.55 45.17
CA ARG A 378 29.33 31.19 46.55
C ARG A 378 28.45 32.27 47.18
N THR A 379 27.43 31.90 47.95
CA THR A 379 27.11 32.49 49.28
C THR A 379 26.03 31.68 50.01
N SER A 380 26.47 31.03 51.09
CA SER A 380 25.83 30.88 52.43
C SER A 380 24.33 30.59 52.59
N VAL A 381 24.07 29.44 53.22
CA VAL A 381 22.85 29.00 53.93
C VAL A 381 22.81 29.59 55.35
N PRO A 382 21.63 29.72 55.98
CA PRO A 382 21.45 28.98 57.24
C PRO A 382 20.09 28.23 57.37
N ASN A 383 20.19 27.05 57.99
CA ASN A 383 19.12 26.16 58.47
C ASN A 383 18.17 26.83 59.46
N LEU A 384 16.89 26.38 59.47
CA LEU A 384 16.13 26.13 60.70
C LEU A 384 15.11 24.98 60.54
N HIS A 385 15.17 24.06 61.51
CA HIS A 385 14.20 23.10 62.09
C HIS A 385 12.73 23.57 62.10
N ASP A 386 11.66 22.79 62.34
CA ASP A 386 11.25 21.38 62.53
C ASP A 386 9.71 21.48 62.75
N GLU A 387 9.00 20.35 62.87
CA GLU A 387 7.63 20.17 63.38
C GLU A 387 6.45 20.00 62.40
N SER A 388 5.73 18.90 62.66
CA SER A 388 4.35 18.53 62.28
C SER A 388 3.59 18.25 63.59
N PRO A 389 2.29 17.90 63.62
CA PRO A 389 1.07 18.29 62.88
C PRO A 389 0.02 18.88 63.91
N PRO A 390 -1.34 18.84 63.85
CA PRO A 390 -2.24 17.68 63.57
C PRO A 390 -3.58 17.99 62.83
N ASP A 391 -4.38 16.92 62.75
CA ASP A 391 -5.70 16.68 62.16
C ASP A 391 -6.85 17.68 62.38
N GLY A 392 -7.88 17.60 61.51
CA GLY A 392 -9.17 18.27 61.72
C GLY A 392 -10.24 18.02 60.65
N SER A 393 -11.07 17.02 60.89
CA SER A 393 -12.31 16.54 60.25
C SER A 393 -13.35 17.53 59.66
N SER A 394 -14.18 16.95 58.76
CA SER A 394 -15.67 17.02 58.67
C SER A 394 -16.21 17.49 57.29
N ALA A 395 -16.84 16.60 56.52
CA ALA A 395 -18.30 16.32 56.43
C ALA A 395 -19.00 17.29 55.44
N SER A 396 -19.38 16.86 54.22
CA SER A 396 -20.59 16.09 53.83
C SER A 396 -21.67 16.99 53.21
N ASN A 397 -21.96 16.79 51.91
CA ASN A 397 -23.26 16.94 51.20
C ASN A 397 -23.00 17.11 49.70
N SER A 398 -23.84 16.76 48.72
CA SER A 398 -24.96 15.83 48.50
C SER A 398 -25.60 16.27 47.17
N GLY A 399 -26.07 15.34 46.33
CA GLY A 399 -26.94 15.59 45.15
C GLY A 399 -26.16 15.77 43.83
N ILE A 400 -26.22 14.86 42.84
CA ILE A 400 -27.36 14.42 42.01
C ILE A 400 -28.03 15.59 41.28
N ASP A 401 -27.75 15.74 39.97
CA ASP A 401 -28.78 15.63 38.91
C ASP A 401 -28.21 15.79 37.50
N THR A 402 -28.62 14.88 36.61
CA THR A 402 -28.63 14.97 35.14
C THR A 402 -29.62 16.03 34.65
N PRO A 403 -29.54 16.44 33.37
CA PRO A 403 -30.73 16.26 32.55
C PRO A 403 -30.48 15.75 31.12
N THR A 404 -31.43 14.92 30.68
CA THR A 404 -31.76 14.53 29.31
C THR A 404 -32.80 15.48 28.68
N ASN A 405 -33.06 15.26 27.37
CA ASN A 405 -34.13 15.77 26.47
C ASN A 405 -33.72 16.95 25.56
N SER A 406 -34.12 17.03 24.29
CA SER A 406 -34.95 16.17 23.42
C SER A 406 -34.98 16.79 22.01
N CYS A 407 -35.32 15.95 21.03
CA CYS A 407 -35.56 16.22 19.60
C CYS A 407 -36.66 17.25 19.30
N ILE A 408 -36.58 17.87 18.10
CA ILE A 408 -37.72 18.31 17.27
C ILE A 408 -37.36 18.04 15.79
N ASP A 409 -38.34 17.49 15.07
CA ASP A 409 -38.41 17.12 13.65
C ASP A 409 -38.57 18.33 12.71
N ASP A 410 -38.33 18.13 11.40
CA ASP A 410 -39.06 18.77 10.29
C ASP A 410 -38.72 18.06 8.94
N ASP A 411 -39.63 17.18 8.53
CA ASP A 411 -40.29 16.96 7.24
C ASP A 411 -39.61 16.87 5.84
N GLU A 412 -40.25 15.99 5.05
CA GLU A 412 -40.14 15.58 3.63
C GLU A 412 -40.15 16.77 2.64
N GLU A 413 -39.74 16.70 1.37
CA GLU A 413 -40.15 15.81 0.28
C GLU A 413 -39.43 16.33 -0.99
N ASP A 414 -38.80 15.49 -1.84
CA ASP A 414 -39.06 15.56 -3.31
C ASP A 414 -38.36 14.41 -4.08
N ARG A 415 -39.19 13.65 -4.80
CA ARG A 415 -38.79 12.61 -5.76
C ARG A 415 -38.74 13.23 -7.15
N ARG A 416 -37.58 13.20 -7.81
CA ARG A 416 -37.53 13.17 -9.28
C ARG A 416 -36.50 12.18 -9.80
N SER A 417 -37.04 11.16 -10.44
CA SER A 417 -36.38 10.21 -11.32
C SER A 417 -35.73 10.92 -12.52
N SER A 418 -34.55 10.46 -12.91
CA SER A 418 -33.92 10.75 -14.20
C SER A 418 -33.14 9.51 -14.66
N PRO A 419 -33.08 9.26 -15.99
CA PRO A 419 -33.02 7.90 -16.53
C PRO A 419 -31.63 7.28 -16.52
N VAL A 420 -31.63 5.95 -16.39
CA VAL A 420 -30.49 5.05 -16.56
C VAL A 420 -29.85 5.28 -17.93
N ALA A 421 -28.68 5.91 -17.94
CA ALA A 421 -27.83 5.95 -19.12
C ALA A 421 -27.14 4.59 -19.29
N LYS A 422 -27.42 3.92 -20.43
CA LYS A 422 -26.64 2.79 -20.91
C LYS A 422 -25.20 3.24 -21.11
N LEU A 423 -24.26 2.62 -20.40
CA LEU A 423 -22.83 2.82 -20.62
C LEU A 423 -22.44 2.32 -22.02
N SER A 424 -22.04 3.26 -22.87
CA SER A 424 -21.44 3.03 -24.18
C SER A 424 -19.97 2.60 -24.05
N GLU A 425 -19.50 1.95 -25.10
CA GLU A 425 -18.25 1.22 -25.28
C GLU A 425 -16.96 1.91 -24.80
N PHE A 426 -16.04 1.07 -24.31
CA PHE A 426 -14.67 1.40 -23.93
C PHE A 426 -13.92 2.08 -25.08
N ASN A 427 -13.50 3.34 -24.88
CA ASN A 427 -12.57 4.02 -25.77
C ASN A 427 -11.25 4.30 -25.02
N THR A 428 -10.22 3.54 -25.36
CA THR A 428 -8.85 3.64 -24.82
C THR A 428 -8.20 5.00 -25.10
N GLY A 429 -8.66 5.77 -26.09
CA GLY A 429 -8.10 7.07 -26.45
C GLY A 429 -8.38 8.21 -25.45
N ALA A 430 -9.57 8.22 -24.82
CA ALA A 430 -9.95 9.28 -23.88
C ALA A 430 -9.14 9.25 -22.56
N VAL A 431 -8.59 8.08 -22.23
CA VAL A 431 -7.77 7.86 -21.04
C VAL A 431 -6.37 8.48 -21.20
N PHE A 432 -5.80 8.49 -22.41
CA PHE A 432 -4.48 9.09 -22.66
C PHE A 432 -4.48 10.62 -22.46
N ALA A 433 -5.55 11.31 -22.84
CA ALA A 433 -5.68 12.76 -22.62
C ALA A 433 -5.85 13.15 -21.13
N ASN A 434 -6.47 12.30 -20.33
CA ASN A 434 -6.67 12.55 -18.89
C ASN A 434 -5.45 12.17 -18.03
N ILE A 435 -4.65 11.20 -18.46
CA ILE A 435 -3.43 10.79 -17.74
C ILE A 435 -2.29 11.78 -17.97
N GLU A 436 -2.15 12.34 -19.18
CA GLU A 436 -1.16 13.38 -19.43
C GLU A 436 -1.51 14.68 -18.69
N SER A 437 -2.79 15.09 -18.65
CA SER A 437 -3.20 16.33 -17.98
C SER A 437 -3.06 16.29 -16.45
N THR A 438 -3.20 15.10 -15.82
CA THR A 438 -3.09 14.96 -14.35
C THR A 438 -1.64 15.07 -13.85
N LYS A 439 -0.63 14.70 -14.66
CA LYS A 439 0.79 14.94 -14.32
C LYS A 439 1.12 16.43 -14.27
N TYR A 440 0.49 17.28 -15.07
CA TYR A 440 0.79 18.72 -15.12
C TYR A 440 0.25 19.54 -13.94
N VAL A 441 -0.72 19.03 -13.19
CA VAL A 441 -1.34 19.78 -12.08
C VAL A 441 -0.41 19.92 -10.86
N LEU A 442 0.58 19.04 -10.71
CA LEU A 442 1.58 19.10 -9.63
C LEU A 442 2.83 19.96 -9.96
N PHE A 443 2.96 20.49 -11.18
CA PHE A 443 4.16 21.19 -11.65
C PHE A 443 3.98 22.69 -11.98
N ARG A 444 2.91 23.34 -11.56
CA ARG A 444 2.80 24.81 -11.71
C ARG A 444 3.59 25.55 -10.64
N ARG A 445 4.51 26.43 -11.08
CA ARG A 445 5.13 27.44 -10.22
C ARG A 445 4.15 28.60 -9.98
N PRO A 446 4.18 29.30 -8.83
CA PRO A 446 3.38 30.49 -8.63
C PRO A 446 3.90 31.61 -9.55
N GLY A 447 3.12 32.06 -10.53
CA GLY A 447 3.47 33.22 -11.36
C GLY A 447 2.92 33.26 -12.79
N ASP A 448 2.33 32.20 -13.32
CA ASP A 448 1.82 32.22 -14.70
C ASP A 448 0.40 32.82 -14.77
N GLU A 449 0.32 34.11 -15.12
CA GLU A 449 -0.94 34.80 -15.45
C GLU A 449 -1.47 34.36 -16.83
N LEU A 450 -2.77 34.09 -16.90
CA LEU A 450 -3.50 33.81 -18.13
C LEU A 450 -3.73 35.11 -18.91
N HIS A 451 -3.17 35.24 -20.12
CA HIS A 451 -3.66 36.22 -21.07
C HIS A 451 -4.97 35.71 -21.70
N ALA A 452 -6.04 36.48 -21.46
CA ALA A 452 -7.35 36.27 -22.02
C ALA A 452 -7.37 36.57 -23.52
N GLY A 453 -7.86 35.61 -24.31
CA GLY A 453 -8.28 35.83 -25.69
C GLY A 453 -7.72 34.80 -26.65
N GLU A 454 -8.45 33.70 -26.86
CA GLU A 454 -8.88 33.27 -28.19
C GLU A 454 -9.87 32.09 -28.08
N ARG A 455 -10.77 32.03 -29.06
CA ARG A 455 -12.07 31.39 -29.00
C ARG A 455 -12.00 29.87 -29.08
N ASP A 456 -12.88 29.25 -28.31
CA ASP A 456 -13.28 27.85 -28.36
C ASP A 456 -14.09 27.57 -29.65
N PRO A 457 -13.75 26.52 -30.41
CA PRO A 457 -14.82 25.74 -31.02
C PRO A 457 -14.53 24.23 -30.92
N LEU A 458 -15.48 23.46 -30.41
CA LEU A 458 -16.22 22.42 -31.16
C LEU A 458 -16.99 21.48 -30.22
N THR A 459 -18.30 21.70 -30.14
CA THR A 459 -19.29 20.63 -29.90
C THR A 459 -19.47 19.77 -31.17
N PRO A 460 -19.84 18.48 -31.06
CA PRO A 460 -19.84 17.54 -32.17
C PRO A 460 -21.16 17.50 -32.95
N GLU A 461 -21.09 17.57 -34.27
CA GLU A 461 -22.14 17.06 -35.16
C GLU A 461 -21.64 15.80 -35.89
N ASN A 462 -22.51 14.80 -35.92
CA ASN A 462 -22.30 13.50 -36.56
C ASN A 462 -21.82 13.60 -38.02
N SER A 463 -20.86 12.76 -38.41
CA SER A 463 -20.90 12.08 -39.72
C SER A 463 -19.82 11.00 -39.86
N PHE A 464 -20.27 9.83 -40.33
CA PHE A 464 -19.45 8.81 -40.96
C PHE A 464 -18.67 9.40 -42.14
N ALA A 465 -17.36 9.15 -42.21
CA ALA A 465 -16.61 9.06 -43.46
C ALA A 465 -15.31 8.29 -43.24
N GLU A 466 -15.16 7.17 -43.94
CA GLU A 466 -13.86 6.58 -44.25
C GLU A 466 -13.01 7.61 -45.01
N SER A 467 -11.73 7.76 -44.64
CA SER A 467 -10.60 7.73 -45.59
C SER A 467 -9.30 8.21 -44.93
N HIS A 468 -8.25 7.42 -45.19
CA HIS A 468 -6.87 7.83 -45.42
C HIS A 468 -6.26 8.90 -44.50
N PHE A 469 -5.42 8.45 -43.57
CA PHE A 469 -4.23 9.21 -43.21
C PHE A 469 -2.97 8.51 -43.70
N ASP A 470 -2.14 9.36 -44.29
CA ASP A 470 -1.13 9.07 -45.27
C ASP A 470 0.25 8.86 -44.64
N GLN A 471 1.04 8.14 -45.42
CA GLN A 471 2.50 8.02 -45.48
C GLN A 471 3.33 8.97 -44.59
N SER A 472 3.98 8.39 -43.59
CA SER A 472 5.33 8.82 -43.20
C SER A 472 6.14 7.73 -42.47
N TYR A 473 5.98 6.45 -42.81
CA TYR A 473 6.89 5.41 -42.29
C TYR A 473 7.15 4.33 -43.35
N LYS A 474 8.04 4.63 -44.31
CA LYS A 474 8.92 3.61 -44.92
C LYS A 474 10.05 4.21 -45.75
N LYS A 475 11.24 3.60 -45.52
CA LYS A 475 12.53 3.64 -46.23
C LYS A 475 13.50 4.74 -45.83
N PHE A 476 14.78 4.50 -45.58
CA PHE A 476 15.69 3.32 -45.64
C PHE A 476 16.91 3.73 -44.76
N VAL A 477 17.71 2.86 -44.14
CA VAL A 477 18.65 1.92 -44.79
C VAL A 477 18.89 0.71 -43.86
N LEU A 478 18.44 -0.46 -44.32
CA LEU A 478 18.96 -1.77 -43.94
C LEU A 478 19.91 -2.19 -45.08
N ASN A 479 21.21 -2.23 -44.81
CA ASN A 479 22.14 -2.95 -45.67
C ASN A 479 22.04 -4.44 -45.36
N HIS A 480 21.87 -5.22 -46.42
CA HIS A 480 21.72 -6.66 -46.40
C HIS A 480 22.96 -7.30 -45.76
N MET A 481 22.77 -8.04 -44.66
CA MET A 481 23.79 -8.97 -44.16
C MET A 481 23.49 -10.35 -44.71
N ASP A 482 24.46 -10.85 -45.48
CA ASP A 482 24.47 -12.14 -46.16
C ASP A 482 24.43 -13.29 -45.14
N SER A 483 23.44 -14.16 -45.28
CA SER A 483 23.20 -15.32 -44.39
C SER A 483 24.41 -16.26 -44.32
N ASP A 484 25.17 -16.35 -45.41
CA ASP A 484 26.33 -17.23 -45.53
C ASP A 484 27.55 -16.69 -44.73
N ALA A 485 27.59 -15.37 -44.50
CA ALA A 485 28.65 -14.75 -43.69
C ALA A 485 28.43 -14.97 -42.18
N ILE A 486 27.18 -15.12 -41.74
CA ILE A 486 26.84 -15.38 -40.33
C ILE A 486 27.12 -16.84 -39.98
N GLU A 487 26.80 -17.78 -40.88
CA GLU A 487 27.06 -19.21 -40.64
C GLU A 487 28.57 -19.52 -40.59
N LYS A 488 29.38 -18.81 -41.40
CA LYS A 488 30.84 -18.96 -41.40
C LYS A 488 31.50 -18.42 -40.13
N LYS A 489 30.89 -17.39 -39.50
CA LYS A 489 31.36 -16.80 -38.24
C LYS A 489 31.00 -17.66 -37.03
N LEU A 490 29.82 -18.27 -37.04
CA LEU A 490 29.38 -19.21 -36.00
C LEU A 490 30.19 -20.51 -35.97
N ARG A 491 30.78 -20.92 -37.11
CA ARG A 491 31.68 -22.08 -37.17
C ARG A 491 33.13 -21.77 -36.74
N GLN A 492 33.53 -20.51 -36.65
CA GLN A 492 34.90 -20.12 -36.25
C GLN A 492 35.09 -19.92 -34.74
N GLU A 493 34.01 -19.87 -33.95
CA GLU A 493 34.09 -19.54 -32.50
C GLU A 493 33.80 -20.72 -31.54
N ASN A 494 33.68 -21.96 -32.03
CA ASN A 494 33.51 -23.13 -31.14
C ASN A 494 34.85 -23.78 -30.76
N PHE A 495 35.37 -23.36 -29.60
CA PHE A 495 36.38 -24.07 -28.81
C PHE A 495 35.68 -25.17 -28.00
N PHE A 496 35.61 -26.40 -28.53
CA PHE A 496 35.52 -27.60 -27.68
C PHE A 496 36.48 -28.66 -28.22
N ARG A 497 37.41 -29.02 -27.33
CA ARG A 497 38.37 -30.10 -27.46
C ARG A 497 37.65 -31.42 -27.69
N GLU A 498 38.06 -32.13 -28.73
CA GLU A 498 38.00 -33.59 -28.79
C GLU A 498 38.82 -34.18 -27.65
N ALA A 499 38.27 -35.20 -27.00
CA ALA A 499 39.01 -36.20 -26.25
C ALA A 499 38.28 -37.52 -26.46
N ASP A 500 38.64 -38.22 -27.54
CA ASP A 500 38.60 -39.67 -27.61
C ASP A 500 40.03 -40.17 -27.38
N GLU A 501 40.25 -40.79 -26.22
CA GLU A 501 41.13 -41.95 -25.98
C GLU A 501 40.81 -42.57 -24.60
#